data_AF-A0A0L6TYX9-F1
#
_entry.id   AF-A0A0L6TYX9-F1
#
_cell.length_a   1.000
_cell.length_b   1.000
_cell.length_c   1.000
_cell.angle_alpha   90.00
_cell.angle_beta   90.00
_cell.angle_gamma   90.00
#
_symmetry.space_group_name_H-M   'P 1'
#
loop_
_entity.id
_entity.type
_entity.pdbx_description
1 polymer ?
#
loop_
_entity_poly.entity_id
_entity_poly.type
_entity_poly.pdbx_seq_one_letter_code
_entity_poly.pdbx_strand_id
1 'polypeptide(L)'
;MRETETKALLDRIKSVYPRVNINEFSVDIWDEILKNVTYDKCYKAFIKYATEGEGHDPKPGDILRIAKSTYESIEKRIKTPCDKCQGIGYVFLIGKDKHESVGMCDCQNGEALRGLPIVKLFSYNCDELGRVKI
;
A
#
# COMPACT_ATOMS: atom_id res chain seq x y z
N MET A 1 -11.17 6.84 11.30
CA MET A 1 -12.17 6.13 12.10
C MET A 1 -12.68 7.06 13.19
N ARG A 2 -13.93 6.92 13.64
CA ARG A 2 -14.46 7.67 14.81
C ARG A 2 -14.18 6.91 16.11
N GLU A 3 -14.09 7.60 17.25
CA GLU A 3 -13.86 6.98 18.56
C GLU A 3 -14.85 5.84 18.88
N THR A 4 -16.12 5.98 18.49
CA THR A 4 -17.14 4.92 18.66
C THR A 4 -16.85 3.67 17.84
N GLU A 5 -16.31 3.84 16.64
CA GLU A 5 -15.87 2.75 15.77
C GLU A 5 -14.59 2.09 16.33
N THR A 6 -13.71 2.88 16.95
CA THR A 6 -12.52 2.37 17.67
C THR A 6 -12.91 1.49 18.85
N LYS A 7 -13.86 1.93 19.69
CA LYS A 7 -14.40 1.10 20.78
C LYS A 7 -15.02 -0.20 20.26
N ALA A 8 -15.85 -0.11 19.23
CA ALA A 8 -16.45 -1.29 18.61
C ALA A 8 -15.41 -2.26 18.04
N LEU A 9 -14.32 -1.76 17.47
CA LEU A 9 -13.20 -2.58 17.00
C LEU A 9 -12.51 -3.29 18.16
N LEU A 10 -12.19 -2.56 19.24
CA LEU A 10 -11.55 -3.10 20.44
C LEU A 10 -12.41 -4.19 21.11
N ASP A 11 -13.73 -4.03 21.15
CA ASP A 11 -14.64 -5.05 21.66
C ASP A 11 -14.57 -6.36 20.84
N ARG A 12 -14.48 -6.24 19.51
CA ARG A 12 -14.29 -7.40 18.63
C ARG A 12 -12.94 -8.07 18.88
N ILE A 13 -11.88 -7.28 19.03
CA ILE A 13 -10.55 -7.78 19.35
C ILE A 13 -10.56 -8.53 20.68
N LYS A 14 -11.16 -7.95 21.73
CA LYS A 14 -11.24 -8.56 23.06
C LYS A 14 -12.02 -9.87 23.09
N SER A 15 -13.03 -10.03 22.22
CA SER A 15 -13.76 -11.29 22.10
C SER A 15 -12.88 -12.46 21.62
N VAL A 16 -11.77 -12.17 20.94
CA VAL A 16 -10.78 -13.17 20.47
C VAL A 16 -9.53 -13.17 21.34
N TYR A 17 -9.15 -12.02 21.89
CA TYR A 17 -7.97 -11.81 22.74
C TYR A 17 -8.40 -11.23 24.10
N PRO A 18 -8.85 -12.06 25.06
CA PRO A 18 -9.47 -11.60 26.31
C PRO A 18 -8.56 -10.74 27.21
N ARG A 19 -7.24 -10.82 27.01
CA ARG A 19 -6.23 -10.05 27.75
C ARG A 19 -6.12 -8.59 27.29
N VAL A 20 -6.68 -8.25 26.14
CA VAL A 20 -6.70 -6.88 25.66
C VAL A 20 -7.55 -6.02 26.60
N ASN A 21 -6.89 -5.02 27.19
CA ASN A 21 -7.56 -4.07 28.07
C ASN A 21 -8.29 -3.01 27.24
N ILE A 22 -9.51 -2.67 27.65
CA ILE A 22 -10.32 -1.61 27.06
C ILE A 22 -10.60 -0.61 28.18
N ASN A 23 -9.73 0.38 28.29
CA ASN A 23 -9.91 1.58 29.09
C ASN A 23 -9.82 2.83 28.18
N GLU A 24 -10.22 4.00 28.68
CA GLU A 24 -10.21 5.24 27.89
C GLU A 24 -8.83 5.50 27.25
N PHE A 25 -7.75 5.36 28.03
CA PHE A 25 -6.39 5.55 27.53
C PHE A 25 -6.03 4.62 26.36
N SER A 26 -6.45 3.35 26.41
CA SER A 26 -6.23 2.41 25.31
C SER A 26 -7.07 2.76 24.08
N VAL A 27 -8.30 3.26 24.27
CA VAL A 27 -9.14 3.71 23.16
C VAL A 27 -8.47 4.89 22.47
N ASP A 28 -8.00 5.88 23.22
CA ASP A 28 -7.34 7.08 22.68
C ASP A 28 -6.09 6.72 21.87
N ILE A 29 -5.27 5.79 22.35
CA ILE A 29 -4.08 5.32 21.63
C ILE A 29 -4.48 4.66 20.31
N TRP A 30 -5.48 3.78 20.34
CA TRP A 30 -5.93 3.09 19.13
C TRP A 30 -6.57 4.05 18.14
N ASP A 31 -7.35 5.01 18.62
CA ASP A 31 -7.99 6.03 17.79
C ASP A 31 -6.95 6.90 17.09
N GLU A 32 -5.96 7.41 17.83
CA GLU A 32 -4.89 8.25 17.28
C GLU A 32 -4.03 7.51 16.24
N ILE A 33 -3.70 6.24 16.49
CA ILE A 33 -2.89 5.43 15.55
C ILE A 33 -3.68 5.05 14.30
N LEU A 34 -4.98 4.77 14.44
CA LEU A 34 -5.85 4.31 13.35
C LEU A 34 -6.71 5.42 12.73
N LYS A 35 -6.51 6.68 13.11
CA LYS A 35 -7.36 7.83 12.71
C LYS A 35 -7.58 7.94 11.20
N ASN A 36 -6.55 7.62 10.42
CA ASN A 36 -6.55 7.71 8.95
C ASN A 36 -7.00 6.42 8.25
N VAL A 37 -7.45 5.42 8.98
CA VAL A 37 -7.94 4.14 8.44
C VAL A 37 -9.45 4.06 8.67
N THR A 38 -10.17 3.43 7.74
CA THR A 38 -11.60 3.19 7.88
C THR A 38 -11.84 1.97 8.79
N TYR A 39 -12.96 1.95 9.50
CA TYR A 39 -13.35 0.82 10.35
C TYR A 39 -13.30 -0.51 9.58
N ASP A 40 -13.84 -0.56 8.36
CA ASP A 40 -13.86 -1.77 7.54
C ASP A 40 -12.44 -2.29 7.23
N LYS A 41 -11.49 -1.40 6.92
CA LYS A 41 -10.08 -1.79 6.69
C LYS A 41 -9.43 -2.31 7.98
N CYS A 42 -9.68 -1.66 9.11
CA CYS A 42 -9.19 -2.14 10.42
C CYS A 42 -9.78 -3.50 10.80
N TYR A 43 -11.08 -3.70 10.56
CA TYR A 43 -11.75 -4.95 10.88
C TYR A 43 -11.24 -6.11 10.03
N LYS A 44 -11.09 -5.91 8.70
CA LYS A 44 -10.47 -6.90 7.82
C LYS A 44 -9.02 -7.20 8.21
N ALA A 45 -8.25 -6.19 8.58
CA ALA A 45 -6.89 -6.36 9.08
C ALA A 45 -6.84 -7.18 10.37
N PHE A 46 -7.79 -6.95 11.29
CA PHE A 46 -7.96 -7.75 12.50
C PHE A 46 -8.30 -9.22 12.18
N ILE A 47 -9.27 -9.48 11.29
CA ILE A 47 -9.59 -10.86 10.89
C ILE A 47 -8.35 -11.55 10.32
N LYS A 48 -7.62 -10.87 9.44
CA LYS A 48 -6.38 -11.40 8.86
C LYS A 48 -5.32 -11.71 9.93
N TYR A 49 -5.12 -10.79 10.87
CA TYR A 49 -4.22 -10.99 12.01
C TYR A 49 -4.60 -12.23 12.82
N ALA A 50 -5.89 -12.38 13.14
CA ALA A 50 -6.41 -13.50 13.91
C ALA A 50 -6.27 -14.84 13.16
N THR A 51 -6.37 -14.84 11.83
CA THR A 51 -6.23 -16.06 11.01
C THR A 51 -4.78 -16.45 10.72
N GLU A 52 -3.89 -15.48 10.53
CA GLU A 52 -2.49 -15.72 10.16
C GLU A 52 -1.59 -15.96 11.39
N GLY A 53 -2.12 -15.73 12.59
CA GLY A 53 -1.57 -16.26 13.83
C GLY A 53 -0.24 -15.64 14.23
N GLU A 54 -0.27 -14.40 14.71
CA GLU A 54 0.81 -13.92 15.57
C GLU A 54 0.54 -14.40 17.01
N GLY A 55 1.53 -15.03 17.64
CA GLY A 55 1.40 -15.69 18.96
C GLY A 55 1.23 -14.74 20.15
N HIS A 56 0.79 -13.50 19.90
CA HIS A 56 0.61 -12.47 20.91
C HIS A 56 -0.67 -11.68 20.66
N ASP A 57 -1.05 -10.88 21.66
CA ASP A 57 -2.22 -10.02 21.57
C ASP A 57 -1.94 -8.89 20.55
N PRO A 58 -2.91 -8.52 19.70
CA PRO A 58 -2.72 -7.52 18.66
C PRO A 58 -2.47 -6.13 19.24
N LYS A 59 -1.49 -5.44 18.69
CA LYS A 59 -1.24 -4.01 18.96
C LYS A 59 -1.85 -3.16 17.84
N PRO A 60 -2.16 -1.88 18.11
CA PRO A 60 -2.71 -1.00 17.06
C PRO A 60 -1.77 -0.87 15.86
N GLY A 61 -0.45 -0.97 16.08
CA GLY A 61 0.55 -0.99 15.01
C GLY A 61 0.48 -2.21 14.10
N ASP A 62 0.11 -3.39 14.63
CA ASP A 62 -0.05 -4.61 13.83
C ASP A 62 -1.25 -4.49 12.90
N ILE A 63 -2.37 -4.01 13.44
CA ILE A 63 -3.59 -3.74 12.68
C ILE A 63 -3.32 -2.68 11.61
N LEU A 64 -2.60 -1.59 11.95
CA LEU A 64 -2.24 -0.56 11.00
C LEU A 64 -1.33 -1.10 9.88
N ARG A 65 -0.33 -1.92 10.22
CA ARG A 65 0.58 -2.54 9.25
C ARG A 65 -0.19 -3.40 8.25
N ILE A 66 -1.12 -4.22 8.74
CA ILE A 66 -1.94 -5.09 7.88
C ILE A 66 -2.95 -4.28 7.07
N ALA A 67 -3.60 -3.28 7.68
CA ALA A 67 -4.53 -2.40 6.98
C ALA A 67 -3.84 -1.62 5.86
N LYS A 68 -2.59 -1.19 6.07
CA LYS A 68 -1.73 -0.60 5.03
C LYS A 68 -1.31 -1.63 4.00
N SER A 69 -0.91 -2.84 4.36
CA SER A 69 -0.53 -3.86 3.37
C SER A 69 -1.72 -4.33 2.51
N THR A 70 -2.95 -4.10 3.00
CA THR A 70 -4.19 -4.27 2.25
C THR A 70 -4.47 -3.08 1.31
N TYR A 71 -3.44 -2.30 0.93
CA TYR A 71 -3.54 -1.38 -0.21
C TYR A 71 -4.15 -2.16 -1.36
N GLU A 72 -5.31 -1.64 -1.80
CA GLU A 72 -6.09 -2.14 -2.91
C GLU A 72 -5.10 -2.59 -3.98
N SER A 73 -5.17 -3.87 -4.38
CA SER A 73 -4.73 -4.24 -5.71
C SER A 73 -5.30 -3.15 -6.60
N ILE A 74 -4.43 -2.34 -7.23
CA ILE A 74 -4.85 -1.30 -8.19
C ILE A 74 -5.96 -1.99 -8.97
N GLU A 75 -7.23 -1.59 -8.72
CA GLU A 75 -8.40 -2.30 -9.28
C GLU A 75 -7.99 -2.63 -10.68
N LYS A 76 -7.99 -3.92 -11.10
CA LYS A 76 -7.48 -4.34 -12.41
C LYS A 76 -8.02 -3.35 -13.44
N ARG A 77 -7.26 -2.28 -13.72
CA ARG A 77 -7.78 -1.18 -14.49
C ARG A 77 -7.98 -1.84 -15.81
N ILE A 78 -9.19 -1.77 -16.34
CA ILE A 78 -9.47 -2.26 -17.68
C ILE A 78 -8.41 -1.57 -18.53
N LYS A 79 -7.38 -2.33 -18.91
CA LYS A 79 -6.19 -1.76 -19.53
C LYS A 79 -6.68 -1.28 -20.87
N THR A 80 -6.81 0.03 -21.04
CA THR A 80 -7.14 0.57 -22.36
C THR A 80 -5.98 0.17 -23.26
N PRO A 81 -6.23 -0.56 -24.37
CA PRO A 81 -5.17 -0.87 -25.32
C PRO A 81 -4.46 0.41 -25.73
N CYS A 82 -3.14 0.44 -25.59
CA CYS A 82 -2.33 1.60 -25.93
C CYS A 82 -1.05 1.10 -26.57
N ASP A 83 -0.76 1.55 -27.79
CA ASP A 83 0.41 1.08 -28.55
C ASP A 83 1.74 1.49 -27.90
N LYS A 84 1.74 2.58 -27.12
CA LYS A 84 2.94 3.12 -26.46
C LYS A 84 3.27 2.38 -25.17
N CYS A 85 2.30 2.22 -24.27
CA CYS A 85 2.53 1.63 -22.94
C CYS A 85 1.98 0.21 -22.78
N GLN A 86 1.33 -0.36 -23.80
CA GLN A 86 0.75 -1.70 -23.80
C GLN A 86 -0.17 -1.97 -22.59
N GLY A 87 -0.90 -0.93 -22.16
CA GLY A 87 -1.81 -1.00 -21.03
C GLY A 87 -1.14 -0.89 -19.65
N ILE A 88 0.15 -0.59 -19.57
CA ILE A 88 0.91 -0.47 -18.31
C ILE A 88 0.78 0.94 -17.70
N GLY A 89 0.64 1.98 -18.53
CA GLY A 89 0.49 3.38 -18.11
C GLY A 89 1.81 4.15 -17.97
N TYR A 90 2.97 3.50 -18.01
CA TYR A 90 4.28 4.14 -18.09
C TYR A 90 5.09 3.59 -19.28
N VAL A 91 6.12 4.33 -19.68
CA VAL A 91 7.05 4.00 -20.76
C VAL A 91 8.49 4.18 -20.28
N PHE A 92 9.39 3.33 -20.77
CA PHE A 92 10.82 3.53 -20.59
C PHE A 92 11.34 4.47 -21.67
N LEU A 93 12.06 5.50 -21.25
CA LEU A 93 12.64 6.53 -22.10
C LEU A 93 14.16 6.42 -21.99
N ILE A 94 14.83 6.32 -23.13
CA ILE A 94 16.28 6.36 -23.23
C ILE A 94 16.66 7.77 -23.70
N GLY A 95 17.30 8.53 -22.82
CA GLY A 95 17.84 9.85 -23.12
C GLY A 95 18.97 9.79 -24.16
N LYS A 96 19.25 10.91 -24.84
CA LYS A 96 20.36 11.00 -25.81
C LYS A 96 21.73 10.70 -25.20
N ASP A 97 21.84 10.93 -23.90
CA ASP A 97 22.99 10.67 -23.05
C ASP A 97 23.00 9.24 -22.47
N LYS A 98 22.17 8.34 -23.01
CA LYS A 98 21.99 6.94 -22.58
C LYS A 98 21.45 6.76 -21.15
N HIS A 99 20.91 7.81 -20.54
CA HIS A 99 20.21 7.66 -19.25
C HIS A 99 18.82 7.06 -19.46
N GLU A 100 18.49 6.08 -18.64
CA GLU A 100 17.17 5.48 -18.60
C GLU A 100 16.27 6.26 -17.64
N SER A 101 15.04 6.50 -18.07
CA SER A 101 14.03 7.15 -17.23
C SER A 101 12.68 6.50 -17.46
N VAL A 102 11.82 6.55 -16.44
CA VAL A 102 10.45 6.06 -16.55
C VAL A 102 9.53 7.26 -16.67
N GLY A 103 8.85 7.37 -17.82
CA GLY A 103 7.87 8.43 -18.09
C GLY A 103 6.44 7.92 -17.97
N MET A 104 5.51 8.81 -17.61
CA MET A 104 4.08 8.51 -17.66
C MET A 104 3.59 8.53 -19.11
N CYS A 105 2.76 7.56 -19.50
CA CYS A 105 2.11 7.58 -20.81
C CYS A 105 1.04 8.68 -20.85
N ASP A 106 0.77 9.24 -22.02
CA ASP A 106 -0.29 10.23 -22.26
C ASP A 106 -1.70 9.63 -22.41
N CYS A 107 -1.85 8.30 -22.26
CA CYS A 107 -3.15 7.63 -22.37
C CYS A 107 -3.90 7.58 -21.03
N GLN A 108 -5.15 7.10 -21.06
CA GLN A 108 -5.96 6.89 -19.85
C GLN A 108 -5.26 6.06 -18.76
N ASN A 109 -4.46 5.06 -19.14
CA ASN A 109 -3.69 4.26 -18.17
C ASN A 109 -2.62 5.09 -17.47
N GLY A 110 -2.00 6.06 -18.15
CA GLY A 110 -0.99 6.94 -17.59
C GLY A 110 -1.59 8.05 -16.73
N GLU A 111 -2.69 8.67 -17.16
CA GLU A 111 -3.44 9.63 -16.33
C GLU A 111 -3.86 9.01 -14.98
N ALA A 112 -4.17 7.73 -15.00
CA ALA A 112 -4.54 7.01 -13.79
C ALA A 112 -3.34 6.82 -12.83
N LEU A 113 -2.10 7.03 -13.28
CA LEU A 113 -0.87 7.05 -12.48
C LEU A 113 -0.44 8.47 -12.08
N ARG A 114 -1.27 9.49 -12.36
CA ARG A 114 -0.99 10.89 -12.02
C ARG A 114 -0.75 11.05 -10.52
N GLY A 115 0.40 11.63 -10.16
CA GLY A 115 0.85 11.83 -8.77
C GLY A 115 1.95 10.87 -8.33
N LEU A 116 2.28 9.83 -9.10
CA LEU A 116 3.46 9.02 -8.86
C LEU A 116 4.73 9.76 -9.34
N PRO A 117 5.85 9.70 -8.58
CA PRO A 117 7.08 10.38 -8.95
C PRO A 117 7.68 9.76 -10.22
N ILE A 118 8.11 10.62 -11.15
CA ILE A 118 8.94 10.24 -12.29
C ILE A 118 10.33 9.87 -11.74
N VAL A 119 10.73 8.62 -11.88
CA VAL A 119 12.04 8.14 -11.43
C VAL A 119 13.02 8.20 -12.59
N LYS A 120 14.13 8.92 -12.41
CA LYS A 120 15.32 8.79 -13.26
C LYS A 120 16.13 7.62 -12.74
N LEU A 121 16.38 6.63 -13.59
CA LEU A 121 17.26 5.51 -13.24
C LEU A 121 18.69 5.95 -13.56
N PHE A 122 19.60 5.80 -12.60
CA PHE A 122 21.02 5.99 -12.87
C PHE A 122 21.45 4.89 -13.84
N SER A 123 22.11 5.28 -14.92
CA SER A 123 22.54 4.37 -15.98
C SER A 123 23.38 3.24 -15.37
N TYR A 124 23.01 2.01 -15.66
CA TYR A 124 23.86 0.85 -15.38
C TYR A 124 25.13 0.97 -16.24
N ASN A 125 26.29 0.61 -15.70
CA ASN A 125 27.53 0.50 -16.47
C ASN A 125 27.33 -0.56 -17.56
N CYS A 126 27.03 -0.16 -18.79
CA CYS A 126 26.93 -1.08 -19.91
C CYS A 126 28.30 -1.30 -20.57
N ASP A 127 28.56 -2.51 -21.08
CA ASP A 127 29.73 -2.77 -21.94
C ASP A 127 29.56 -2.20 -23.36
N GLU A 128 30.59 -2.32 -24.19
CA GLU A 128 30.61 -1.83 -25.58
C GLU A 128 29.52 -2.48 -26.47
N LEU A 129 28.90 -3.57 -26.00
CA LEU A 129 27.81 -4.28 -26.65
C LEU A 129 26.44 -3.96 -26.03
N GLY A 130 26.36 -3.03 -25.08
CA GLY A 130 25.12 -2.59 -24.44
C GLY A 130 24.59 -3.53 -23.36
N ARG A 131 25.39 -4.46 -22.84
CA ARG A 131 24.97 -5.36 -21.76
C ARG A 131 25.28 -4.75 -20.40
N VAL A 132 24.34 -4.86 -19.47
CA VAL A 132 24.52 -4.44 -18.07
C VAL A 132 25.69 -5.21 -17.46
N LYS A 133 26.76 -4.50 -17.06
CA LYS A 133 27.82 -5.08 -16.21
C LYS A 133 27.27 -5.16 -14.79
N ILE A 134 27.15 -6.38 -14.27
CA ILE A 134 26.89 -6.67 -12.85
C ILE A 134 28.19 -6.47 -12.07
#